data_AF-A0A643G188-F1
#
_entry.id   AF-A0A643G188-F1
#
_cell.length_a   1.000
_cell.length_b   1.000
_cell.length_c   1.000
_cell.angle_alpha   90.00
_cell.angle_beta   90.00
_cell.angle_gamma   90.00
#
_symmetry.space_group_name_H-M   'P 1'
#
loop_
_entity.id
_entity.type
_entity.pdbx_description
1 polymer ?
#
loop_
_entity_poly.entity_id
_entity_poly.type
_entity_poly.pdbx_seq_one_letter_code
_entity_poly.pdbx_strand_id
1 'polypeptide(L)'
;MSSPFAIFLRTLRLRSGMRQHELAKLLGYEQAYVSAIELGTKPPSDEFLGKLDRSLSLNDRDNLDMRLAAEKSRRRFVLPADVPTETYLLCHELWEKIDRLYPAQIRALRELVRIDELLADEPTYGPARLRRRRSKEDAKM
;
A
#
# COMPACT_ATOMS: atom_id res chain seq x y z
N MET A 1 -10.41 1.44 14.91
CA MET A 1 -10.08 0.88 13.59
C MET A 1 -8.60 0.52 13.59
N SER A 2 -8.26 -0.68 13.11
CA SER A 2 -6.87 -1.17 13.08
C SER A 2 -6.26 -0.82 11.71
N SER A 3 -5.07 -0.23 11.68
CA SER A 3 -4.36 0.06 10.42
C SER A 3 -3.85 -1.25 9.78
N PRO A 4 -3.52 -1.26 8.48
CA PRO A 4 -2.91 -2.43 7.84
C PRO A 4 -1.70 -2.99 8.61
N PHE A 5 -0.83 -2.11 9.12
CA PHE A 5 0.34 -2.51 9.91
C PHE A 5 -0.06 -3.11 11.26
N ALA A 6 -1.07 -2.55 11.92
CA ALA A 6 -1.56 -3.05 13.19
C ALA A 6 -2.11 -4.49 13.06
N ILE A 7 -2.81 -4.77 11.95
CA ILE A 7 -3.26 -6.12 11.59
C ILE A 7 -2.06 -7.04 11.32
N PHE A 8 -1.09 -6.60 10.51
CA PHE A 8 0.12 -7.35 10.23
C PHE A 8 0.88 -7.74 11.51
N LEU A 9 1.17 -6.77 12.39
CA LEU A 9 1.90 -6.98 13.62
C LEU A 9 1.20 -7.97 14.54
N ARG A 10 -0.13 -7.83 14.69
CA ARG A 10 -0.93 -8.75 15.50
C ARG A 10 -0.89 -10.17 14.94
N THR A 11 -1.04 -10.33 13.62
CA THR A 11 -0.98 -11.64 12.96
C THR A 11 0.39 -12.28 13.11
N LEU A 12 1.47 -11.52 12.88
CA LEU A 12 2.85 -11.98 13.07
C LEU A 12 3.06 -12.45 14.51
N ARG A 13 2.69 -11.62 15.49
CA ARG A 13 2.86 -11.93 16.92
C ARG A 13 2.12 -13.21 17.32
N LEU A 14 0.86 -13.35 16.88
CA LEU A 14 0.05 -14.54 17.19
C LEU A 14 0.60 -15.80 16.50
N ARG A 15 1.07 -15.69 15.25
CA ARG A 15 1.72 -16.79 14.53
C ARG A 15 3.03 -17.23 15.20
N SER A 16 3.75 -16.29 15.81
CA SER A 16 4.95 -16.56 16.61
C SER A 16 4.64 -17.03 18.04
N GLY A 17 3.36 -17.22 18.40
CA GLY A 17 2.96 -17.70 19.73
C GLY A 17 3.17 -16.72 20.88
N MET A 18 3.43 -15.44 20.58
CA MET A 18 3.79 -14.44 21.58
C MET A 18 2.60 -13.66 22.12
N ARG A 19 2.65 -13.29 23.40
CA ARG A 19 1.81 -12.26 24.03
C ARG A 19 2.41 -10.88 23.79
N GLN A 20 1.60 -9.82 23.95
CA GLN A 20 2.05 -8.44 23.71
C GLN A 20 3.26 -8.05 24.58
N HIS A 21 3.27 -8.43 25.86
CA HIS A 21 4.37 -8.11 26.76
C HIS A 21 5.67 -8.86 26.41
N GLU A 22 5.57 -10.07 25.86
CA GLU A 22 6.72 -10.86 25.40
C GLU A 22 7.35 -10.21 24.18
N LEU A 23 6.54 -9.81 23.19
CA LEU A 23 7.02 -9.05 22.04
C LEU A 23 7.64 -7.72 22.46
N ALA A 24 6.99 -7.01 23.39
CA ALA A 24 7.50 -5.73 23.89
C ALA A 24 8.87 -5.90 24.54
N LYS A 25 9.03 -6.90 25.43
CA LYS A 25 10.30 -7.25 26.07
C LYS A 25 11.37 -7.61 25.03
N LEU A 26 11.02 -8.42 24.03
CA LEU A 26 11.92 -8.82 22.95
C LEU A 26 12.45 -7.64 22.13
N LEU A 27 11.62 -6.60 21.93
CA LEU A 27 11.96 -5.41 21.17
C LEU A 27 12.51 -4.27 22.04
N GLY A 28 12.56 -4.43 23.36
CA GLY A 28 12.97 -3.39 24.30
C GLY A 28 11.99 -2.21 24.36
N TYR A 29 10.69 -2.47 24.26
CA TYR A 29 9.62 -1.49 24.43
C TYR A 29 8.69 -1.88 25.58
N GLU A 30 7.90 -0.90 26.02
CA GLU A 30 6.80 -1.14 26.95
C GLU A 30 5.64 -1.86 26.26
N GLN A 31 4.92 -2.72 27.00
CA GLN A 31 3.73 -3.40 26.48
C GLN A 31 2.69 -2.40 25.95
N ALA A 32 2.51 -1.26 26.64
CA ALA A 32 1.60 -0.20 26.22
C ALA A 32 1.95 0.37 24.84
N TYR A 33 3.24 0.39 24.48
CA TYR A 33 3.67 0.83 23.16
C TYR A 33 3.23 -0.18 22.08
N VAL A 34 3.51 -1.48 22.27
CA VAL A 34 3.06 -2.54 21.35
C VAL A 34 1.54 -2.54 21.20
N SER A 35 0.81 -2.37 22.30
CA SER A 35 -0.66 -2.25 22.29
C SER A 35 -1.12 -1.05 21.45
N ALA A 36 -0.51 0.12 21.61
CA ALA A 36 -0.86 1.31 20.83
C ALA A 36 -0.61 1.12 19.33
N ILE A 37 0.43 0.37 18.95
CA ILE A 37 0.69 0.01 17.55
C ILE A 37 -0.38 -0.97 17.04
N GLU A 38 -0.72 -2.03 17.79
CA GLU A 38 -1.75 -3.01 17.39
C GLU A 38 -3.18 -2.43 17.36
N LEU A 39 -3.43 -1.37 18.11
CA LEU A 39 -4.66 -0.59 18.04
C LEU A 39 -4.65 0.43 16.88
N GLY A 40 -3.50 0.64 16.24
CA GLY A 40 -3.31 1.63 15.20
C GLY A 40 -3.39 3.06 15.70
N THR A 41 -3.27 3.31 17.01
CA THR A 41 -3.31 4.65 17.62
C THR A 41 -1.95 5.34 17.51
N LYS A 42 -0.85 4.59 17.52
CA LYS A 42 0.50 5.05 17.18
C LYS A 42 0.98 4.42 15.87
N PRO A 43 1.63 5.18 14.97
CA PRO A 43 2.32 4.59 13.82
C PRO A 43 3.65 3.93 14.28
N PRO A 44 4.10 2.87 13.59
CA PRO A 44 5.43 2.30 13.86
C PRO A 44 6.54 3.29 13.46
N SER A 45 7.62 3.33 14.24
CA SER A 45 8.85 4.03 13.85
C SER A 45 9.77 3.12 13.03
N ASP A 46 10.69 3.71 12.27
CA ASP A 46 11.69 2.94 11.52
C ASP A 46 12.57 2.09 12.45
N GLU A 47 12.87 2.60 13.65
CA GLU A 47 13.57 1.84 14.69
C GLU A 47 12.77 0.59 15.10
N PHE A 48 11.45 0.74 15.30
CA PHE A 48 10.58 -0.38 15.65
C PHE A 48 10.57 -1.44 14.55
N LEU A 49 10.45 -1.02 13.29
CA LEU A 49 10.50 -1.93 12.13
C LEU A 49 11.83 -2.68 12.06
N GLY A 50 12.95 -1.97 12.23
CA GLY A 50 14.29 -2.57 12.22
C GLY A 50 14.56 -3.50 13.40
N LYS A 51 13.97 -3.26 14.57
CA LYS A 51 14.03 -4.22 15.69
C LYS A 51 13.14 -5.43 15.44
N LEU A 52 11.94 -5.24 14.88
CA LEU A 52 11.02 -6.33 14.57
C LEU A 52 11.66 -7.32 13.58
N ASP A 53 12.27 -6.80 12.52
CA ASP A 53 12.98 -7.58 11.51
C ASP A 53 14.10 -8.44 12.12
N ARG A 54 14.99 -7.81 12.91
CA ARG A 54 16.15 -8.48 13.51
C ARG A 54 15.75 -9.47 14.62
N SER A 55 14.84 -9.09 15.51
CA SER A 55 14.51 -9.90 16.69
C SER A 55 13.66 -11.13 16.36
N LEU A 56 12.83 -11.07 15.31
CA LEU A 56 12.03 -12.22 14.87
C LEU A 56 12.62 -12.96 13.67
N SER A 57 13.77 -12.52 13.13
CA SER A 57 14.42 -13.11 11.95
C SER A 57 13.42 -13.31 10.81
N LEU A 58 12.75 -12.22 10.41
CA LEU A 58 11.71 -12.28 9.39
C LEU A 58 12.30 -12.80 8.07
N ASN A 59 11.57 -13.72 7.43
CA ASN A 59 11.89 -14.11 6.07
C ASN A 59 11.59 -12.97 5.09
N ASP A 60 12.08 -13.08 3.86
CA ASP A 60 11.92 -12.04 2.84
C ASP A 60 10.46 -11.65 2.59
N ARG A 61 9.55 -12.64 2.64
CA ARG A 61 8.12 -12.40 2.47
C ARG A 61 7.54 -11.59 3.62
N ASP A 62 7.81 -11.97 4.86
CA ASP A 62 7.33 -11.25 6.04
C ASP A 62 7.94 -9.84 6.14
N ASN A 63 9.19 -9.67 5.72
CA ASN A 63 9.84 -8.36 5.65
C ASN A 63 9.17 -7.46 4.60
N LEU A 64 8.89 -8.00 3.41
CA LEU A 64 8.15 -7.30 2.36
C LEU A 64 6.74 -6.91 2.84
N ASP A 65 6.01 -7.87 3.41
CA ASP A 65 4.66 -7.65 3.94
C ASP A 65 4.66 -6.59 5.05
N MET A 66 5.66 -6.61 5.95
CA MET A 66 5.87 -5.59 6.98
C MET A 66 6.01 -4.20 6.37
N ARG A 67 6.92 -4.04 5.39
CA ARG A 67 7.20 -2.75 4.76
C ARG A 67 5.98 -2.21 4.02
N LEU A 68 5.30 -3.04 3.24
CA LEU A 68 4.07 -2.66 2.55
C LEU A 68 2.95 -2.28 3.52
N ALA A 69 2.79 -3.03 4.61
CA ALA A 69 1.79 -2.72 5.62
C ALA A 69 2.09 -1.40 6.34
N ALA A 70 3.37 -1.12 6.63
CA ALA A 70 3.81 0.14 7.23
C ALA A 70 3.56 1.33 6.29
N GLU A 71 3.89 1.18 5.00
CA GLU A 71 3.63 2.19 3.98
C GLU A 71 2.14 2.51 3.84
N LYS A 72 1.29 1.47 3.70
CA LYS A 72 -0.17 1.60 3.60
C LYS A 72 -0.83 2.16 4.86
N SER A 73 -0.11 2.23 5.97
CA SER A 73 -0.57 2.77 7.26
C SER A 73 -0.11 4.21 7.51
N ARG A 74 0.60 4.83 6.56
CA ARG A 74 1.01 6.24 6.67
C ARG A 74 -0.22 7.14 6.78
N ARG A 75 -0.11 8.14 7.66
CA ARG A 75 -1.18 9.12 7.92
C ARG A 75 -0.98 10.44 7.20
N ARG A 76 0.19 10.65 6.63
CA ARG A 76 0.55 11.87 5.92
C ARG A 76 0.83 11.54 4.47
N PHE A 77 0.07 12.17 3.60
CA PHE A 77 0.24 12.14 2.16
C PHE A 77 0.69 13.53 1.72
N VAL A 78 1.71 13.58 0.87
CA VAL A 78 2.24 14.82 0.32
C VAL A 78 2.02 14.76 -1.18
N LEU A 79 1.33 15.75 -1.74
CA LEU A 79 1.16 15.86 -3.18
C LEU A 79 2.45 16.35 -3.82
N PRO A 80 2.89 15.74 -4.94
CA PRO A 80 4.00 16.27 -5.74
C PRO A 80 3.70 17.70 -6.22
N ALA A 81 4.76 18.48 -6.46
CA ALA A 81 4.63 19.89 -6.85
C ALA A 81 4.21 20.10 -8.32
N ASP A 82 4.32 19.07 -9.13
CA ASP A 82 4.12 19.07 -10.58
C ASP A 82 2.77 18.46 -11.01
N VAL A 83 1.84 18.25 -10.06
CA VAL A 83 0.52 17.70 -10.39
C VAL A 83 -0.42 18.76 -10.99
N PRO A 84 -1.31 18.39 -11.93
CA PRO A 84 -2.31 19.29 -12.49
C PRO A 84 -3.29 19.85 -11.44
N THR A 85 -3.90 21.00 -11.73
CA THR A 85 -4.93 21.64 -10.88
C THR A 85 -6.06 20.68 -10.51
N GLU A 86 -6.53 19.87 -11.46
CA GLU A 86 -7.59 18.87 -11.23
C GLU A 86 -7.22 17.85 -10.15
N THR A 87 -5.93 17.50 -10.03
CA THR A 87 -5.45 16.58 -8.98
C THR A 87 -5.56 17.24 -7.60
N TYR A 88 -5.25 18.53 -7.48
CA TYR A 88 -5.44 19.26 -6.21
C TYR A 88 -6.91 19.32 -5.81
N LEU A 89 -7.82 19.61 -6.75
CA LEU A 89 -9.26 19.66 -6.51
C LEU A 89 -9.79 18.30 -6.04
N LEU A 90 -9.44 17.22 -6.76
CA LEU A 90 -9.81 15.86 -6.38
C LEU A 90 -9.38 15.53 -4.96
N CYS A 91 -8.12 15.81 -4.61
CA CYS A 91 -7.60 15.50 -3.28
C CYS A 91 -8.28 16.35 -2.19
N HIS A 92 -8.57 17.62 -2.46
CA HIS A 92 -9.31 18.48 -1.53
C HIS A 92 -10.72 17.95 -1.27
N GLU A 93 -11.48 17.65 -2.33
CA GLU A 93 -12.84 17.11 -2.20
C GLU A 93 -12.89 15.76 -1.49
N LEU A 94 -11.91 14.90 -1.76
CA LEU A 94 -11.77 13.62 -1.09
C LEU A 94 -11.46 13.82 0.40
N TRP A 95 -10.56 14.73 0.74
CA TRP A 95 -10.18 15.02 2.13
C TRP A 95 -11.35 15.60 2.93
N GLU A 96 -12.13 16.51 2.36
CA GLU A 96 -13.35 17.08 2.95
C GLU A 96 -14.45 16.03 3.22
N LYS A 97 -14.36 14.85 2.60
CA LYS A 97 -15.33 13.77 2.75
C LYS A 97 -14.78 12.56 3.50
N ILE A 98 -13.47 12.50 3.76
CA ILE A 98 -12.76 11.28 4.13
C ILE A 98 -13.32 10.57 5.38
N ASP A 99 -13.84 11.34 6.33
CA ASP A 99 -14.40 10.87 7.61
C ASP A 99 -15.90 10.48 7.52
N ARG A 100 -16.59 10.91 6.46
CA ARG A 100 -18.02 10.69 6.21
C ARG A 100 -18.32 9.80 5.00
N LEU A 101 -17.30 9.28 4.32
CA LEU A 101 -17.48 8.34 3.23
C LEU A 101 -18.09 7.02 3.73
N TYR A 102 -19.18 6.60 3.10
CA TYR A 102 -19.78 5.29 3.37
C TYR A 102 -18.89 4.15 2.84
N PRO A 103 -18.94 2.95 3.44
CA PRO A 103 -18.15 1.81 2.98
C PRO A 103 -18.32 1.47 1.48
N ALA A 104 -19.53 1.67 0.93
CA ALA A 104 -19.79 1.47 -0.49
C ALA A 104 -19.07 2.49 -1.38
N GLN A 105 -19.01 3.76 -0.96
CA GLN A 105 -18.28 4.82 -1.67
C GLN A 105 -16.77 4.56 -1.63
N ILE A 106 -16.24 4.15 -0.47
CA ILE A 106 -14.82 3.78 -0.35
C ILE A 106 -14.47 2.65 -1.31
N ARG A 107 -15.32 1.61 -1.41
CA ARG A 107 -15.10 0.51 -2.36
C ARG A 107 -15.13 1.02 -3.80
N ALA A 108 -16.16 1.76 -4.20
CA ALA A 108 -16.27 2.28 -5.56
C ALA A 108 -15.07 3.17 -5.96
N LEU A 109 -14.65 4.08 -5.07
CA LEU A 109 -13.47 4.92 -5.30
C LEU A 109 -12.19 4.09 -5.46
N ARG A 110 -12.02 3.03 -4.65
CA ARG A 110 -10.87 2.13 -4.77
C ARG A 110 -10.85 1.36 -6.09
N GLU A 111 -12.01 0.96 -6.61
CA GLU A 111 -12.11 0.35 -7.95
C GLU A 111 -11.78 1.36 -9.05
N LEU A 112 -12.34 2.57 -8.98
CA LEU A 112 -12.08 3.64 -9.95
C LEU A 112 -10.60 3.98 -10.07
N VAL A 113 -9.89 4.05 -8.94
CA VAL A 113 -8.45 4.35 -8.91
C VAL A 113 -7.61 3.23 -9.53
N ARG A 114 -8.11 2.00 -9.60
CA ARG A 114 -7.41 0.81 -10.14
C ARG A 114 -7.83 0.43 -11.55
N ILE A 115 -8.61 1.28 -12.22
CA ILE A 115 -9.16 0.97 -13.55
C ILE A 115 -8.04 0.70 -14.56
N ASP A 116 -6.92 1.41 -14.49
CA ASP A 116 -5.77 1.20 -15.38
C ASP A 116 -5.12 -0.18 -15.18
N GLU A 117 -4.99 -0.63 -13.93
CA GLU A 117 -4.53 -1.99 -13.59
C GLU A 117 -5.51 -3.06 -14.12
N LEU A 118 -6.82 -2.81 -14.01
CA LEU A 118 -7.88 -3.70 -14.51
C LEU A 118 -7.92 -3.77 -16.05
N LEU A 119 -7.67 -2.65 -16.74
CA LEU A 119 -7.62 -2.56 -18.20
C LEU A 119 -6.32 -3.15 -18.77
N ALA A 120 -5.24 -3.19 -18.00
CA ALA A 120 -3.99 -3.84 -18.40
C ALA A 120 -4.08 -5.38 -18.38
N ASP A 121 -4.92 -5.94 -17.50
CA ASP A 121 -5.16 -7.38 -17.39
C ASP A 121 -6.21 -7.92 -18.39
N GLU A 122 -6.96 -7.06 -19.08
CA GLU A 122 -7.82 -7.46 -20.21
C GLU A 122 -7.00 -7.52 -21.52
N PRO A 123 -7.01 -8.64 -22.28
CA PRO A 123 -6.36 -8.71 -23.57
C PRO A 123 -7.01 -7.66 -24.47
N THR A 124 -6.25 -6.64 -24.83
CA THR A 124 -6.71 -5.57 -25.70
C THR A 124 -7.10 -6.17 -27.05
N TYR A 125 -8.40 -6.38 -27.28
CA TYR A 125 -8.94 -6.60 -28.62
C TYR A 125 -8.95 -5.26 -29.36
N GLY A 126 -7.76 -4.71 -29.58
CA GLY A 126 -7.54 -3.59 -30.48
C GLY A 126 -7.27 -4.12 -31.89
N PRO A 127 -7.81 -3.51 -32.95
CA PRO A 127 -7.55 -3.95 -34.31
C PRO A 127 -6.05 -3.95 -34.58
N ALA A 128 -5.55 -5.11 -35.05
CA ALA A 128 -4.14 -5.30 -35.38
C ALA A 128 -3.65 -4.11 -36.21
N ARG A 129 -2.63 -3.40 -35.69
CA ARG A 129 -1.97 -2.30 -36.41
C ARG A 129 -1.59 -2.81 -37.80
N LEU A 130 -2.30 -2.34 -38.83
CA LEU A 130 -1.98 -2.64 -40.22
C LEU A 130 -0.55 -2.20 -40.48
N ARG A 131 0.34 -3.19 -40.58
CA ARG A 131 1.76 -3.01 -40.80
C ARG A 131 1.92 -2.32 -42.16
N ARG A 132 2.22 -1.02 -42.15
CA ARG A 132 2.48 -0.24 -43.37
C ARG A 132 3.57 -0.96 -44.16
N ARG A 133 3.21 -1.51 -45.32
CA ARG A 133 4.11 -2.22 -46.23
C ARG A 133 5.20 -1.22 -46.66
N ARG A 134 6.40 -1.33 -46.08
CA ARG A 134 7.61 -0.77 -46.69
C ARG A 134 7.97 -1.69 -47.85
N SER A 135 7.87 -1.18 -49.06
CA SER A 135 8.56 -1.74 -50.21
C SER A 135 9.05 -0.56 -51.05
N LYS A 136 10.26 -0.10 -50.75
CA LYS A 136 11.17 0.42 -51.78
C LYS A 136 11.92 -0.78 -52.34
N GLU A 137 12.09 -0.75 -53.66
CA GLU A 137 13.07 -1.48 -54.48
C GLU A 137 12.82 -2.99 -54.70
N ASP A 138 12.21 -3.33 -55.84
CA ASP A 138 12.93 -3.91 -56.99
C ASP A 138 11.96 -4.45 -58.06
N ALA A 139 11.94 -3.81 -59.25
CA ALA A 139 11.72 -4.47 -60.54
C ALA A 139 11.81 -3.47 -61.71
N LYS A 140 13.00 -3.42 -62.34
CA LYS A 140 13.26 -3.29 -63.79
C LYS A 140 12.44 -2.26 -64.59
N MET A 141 13.11 -1.19 -65.03
CA MET A 141 13.64 -1.04 -66.40
C MET A 141 14.67 0.08 -66.44
#